data_AF-A0A3E0DII1-F1
#
_entry.id   AF-A0A3E0DII1-F1
#
_cell.length_a   1.000
_cell.length_b   1.000
_cell.length_c   1.000
_cell.angle_alpha   90.00
_cell.angle_beta   90.00
_cell.angle_gamma   90.00
#
_symmetry.space_group_name_H-M   'P 1'
#
loop_
_entity.id
_entity.type
_entity.pdbx_description
1 polymer ?
#
loop_
_entity_poly.entity_id
_entity_poly.type
_entity_poly.pdbx_seq_one_letter_code
_entity_poly.pdbx_strand_id
1 'polypeptide(L)'
;MTLNLTQLALSSLVFGLLSCGEKTESSFAPKSFSLEITDSVQVDFLGEMMLLDYDPKANKYLLATEFYQEYLEADENGKILNHNKFSEDGIDAVSQPLGLGYFNGDVTVFNPPKGYYRFQDSTKVGEVTIPYTYQVFMMYPKLGVFESGNKIYYPKPWPETLAINMEEGEFYKELYRLPIIESQDKTTGDTLGVLRLPETSVLLGDQVHGFPIPVYTMDKDKLLLSMWFEPRFYVYNKVGDQFVYEKTVDVDIPEWVSYTPVALDKAEQFFSENQKKRPGNLTNILISGDYYIAVYNKGLSEEQVTELGPPTDGGLAMRKKNPNYAAIFDKDFNQLASNVPFPITSNYPMVVNNEGELVVSKVADLSETEDDGIVLFKLKLKAD
;
A
#
# COMPACT_ATOMS: atom_id res chain seq x y z
N MET A 1 81.83 -5.34 -8.97
CA MET A 1 81.06 -5.20 -10.22
C MET A 1 80.22 -3.95 -10.07
N THR A 2 80.67 -2.86 -10.66
CA THR A 2 80.19 -1.48 -10.45
C THR A 2 79.02 -1.21 -11.39
N LEU A 3 77.81 -1.08 -10.84
CA LEU A 3 76.62 -0.63 -11.57
C LEU A 3 76.64 0.89 -11.68
N ASN A 4 76.54 1.36 -12.92
CA ASN A 4 76.71 2.76 -13.29
C ASN A 4 75.43 3.56 -13.00
N LEU A 5 75.58 4.66 -12.25
CA LEU A 5 74.51 5.49 -11.68
C LEU A 5 73.68 6.27 -12.72
N THR A 6 74.01 6.17 -14.00
CA THR A 6 73.42 6.95 -15.11
C THR A 6 72.25 6.27 -15.81
N GLN A 7 71.95 4.99 -15.51
CA GLN A 7 70.80 4.27 -16.09
C GLN A 7 69.53 4.30 -15.22
N LEU A 8 69.60 4.82 -13.98
CA LEU A 8 68.42 4.94 -13.11
C LEU A 8 67.63 6.25 -13.32
N ALA A 9 68.15 7.22 -14.07
CA ALA A 9 67.54 8.54 -14.21
C ALA A 9 66.60 8.70 -15.42
N LEU A 10 66.52 7.71 -16.32
CA LEU A 10 65.72 7.81 -17.55
C LEU A 10 64.42 6.98 -17.53
N SER A 11 64.16 6.23 -16.46
CA SER A 11 62.95 5.41 -16.32
C SER A 11 61.87 6.03 -15.40
N SER A 12 62.06 7.28 -14.97
CA SER A 12 61.16 7.99 -14.05
C SER A 12 60.32 9.09 -14.72
N LEU A 13 60.40 9.24 -16.05
CA LEU A 13 59.80 10.37 -16.78
C LEU A 13 58.75 9.96 -17.84
N VAL A 14 58.06 8.83 -17.65
CA VAL A 14 56.99 8.36 -18.58
C VAL A 14 55.65 8.08 -17.87
N PHE A 15 55.54 8.19 -16.54
CA PHE A 15 54.27 8.00 -15.82
C PHE A 15 53.44 9.28 -15.59
N GLY A 16 53.75 10.38 -16.30
CA GLY A 16 53.16 11.70 -16.04
C GLY A 16 52.03 12.18 -16.97
N LEU A 17 51.49 11.35 -17.87
CA LEU A 17 50.56 11.84 -18.92
C LEU A 17 49.20 11.13 -19.03
N LEU A 18 48.76 10.40 -18.00
CA LEU A 18 47.39 9.83 -17.96
C LEU A 18 46.62 10.25 -16.69
N SER A 19 46.70 11.53 -16.33
CA SER A 19 45.89 12.08 -15.24
C SER A 19 45.34 13.45 -15.60
N CYS A 20 44.44 13.48 -16.58
CA CYS A 20 43.46 14.54 -16.78
C CYS A 20 42.30 13.97 -17.61
N GLY A 21 41.61 12.98 -17.04
CA GLY A 21 40.20 12.81 -17.39
C GLY A 21 39.46 13.90 -16.65
N GLU A 22 38.96 14.90 -17.36
CA GLU A 22 37.88 15.74 -16.83
C GLU A 22 36.81 14.78 -16.32
N LYS A 23 36.65 14.72 -14.99
CA LYS A 23 35.38 14.29 -14.43
C LYS A 23 34.40 15.34 -14.92
N THR A 24 33.72 15.02 -16.01
CA THR A 24 32.42 15.60 -16.29
C THR A 24 31.59 15.24 -15.06
N GLU A 25 31.57 16.15 -14.08
CA GLU A 25 30.45 16.26 -13.17
C GLU A 25 29.27 16.46 -14.12
N SER A 26 28.59 15.35 -14.45
CA SER A 26 27.26 15.43 -14.98
C SER A 26 26.50 16.20 -13.91
N SER A 27 26.28 17.50 -14.13
CA SER A 27 25.33 18.23 -13.32
C SER A 27 24.00 17.50 -13.54
N PHE A 28 23.66 16.62 -12.62
CA PHE A 28 22.32 16.08 -12.52
C PHE A 28 21.46 17.31 -12.22
N ALA A 29 20.88 17.89 -13.26
CA ALA A 29 19.74 18.75 -13.06
C ALA A 29 18.74 17.96 -12.21
N PRO A 30 18.21 18.52 -11.12
CA PRO A 30 17.20 17.84 -10.32
C PRO A 30 16.06 17.43 -11.24
N LYS A 31 15.82 16.12 -11.40
CA LYS A 31 14.67 15.63 -12.16
C LYS A 31 13.41 16.11 -11.47
N SER A 32 12.54 16.82 -12.18
CA SER A 32 11.21 17.14 -11.67
C SER A 32 10.23 16.04 -12.02
N PHE A 33 9.33 15.71 -11.10
CA PHE A 33 8.30 14.69 -11.31
C PHE A 33 6.91 15.29 -11.18
N SER A 34 6.00 14.85 -12.05
CA SER A 34 4.58 15.23 -12.00
C SER A 34 3.69 14.03 -12.35
N LEU A 35 2.45 14.05 -11.86
CA LEU A 35 1.39 13.13 -12.26
C LEU A 35 0.40 13.87 -13.16
N GLU A 36 0.39 13.54 -14.44
CA GLU A 36 -0.46 14.20 -15.43
C GLU A 36 -1.67 13.33 -15.76
N ILE A 37 -2.87 13.91 -15.71
CA ILE A 37 -4.07 13.27 -16.26
C ILE A 37 -3.91 13.21 -17.78
N THR A 38 -3.77 12.00 -18.32
CA THR A 38 -3.64 11.79 -19.77
C THR A 38 -4.94 11.38 -20.42
N ASP A 39 -5.85 10.81 -19.64
CA ASP A 39 -7.16 10.35 -20.09
C ASP A 39 -8.09 10.20 -18.88
N SER A 40 -9.39 10.09 -19.13
CA SER A 40 -10.40 9.78 -18.11
C SER A 40 -11.46 8.86 -18.68
N VAL A 41 -11.90 7.91 -17.87
CA VAL A 41 -12.94 6.95 -18.23
C VAL A 41 -14.16 7.23 -17.37
N GLN A 42 -15.33 7.32 -17.99
CA GLN A 42 -16.59 7.44 -17.29
C GLN A 42 -17.31 6.09 -17.27
N VAL A 43 -17.70 5.63 -16.09
CA VAL A 43 -18.54 4.46 -15.88
C VAL A 43 -19.97 4.94 -15.63
N ASP A 44 -20.91 4.49 -16.46
CA ASP A 44 -22.33 4.84 -16.38
C ASP A 44 -23.00 4.14 -15.18
N PHE A 45 -22.71 4.65 -13.98
CA PHE A 45 -23.21 4.15 -12.70
C PHE A 45 -23.57 5.33 -11.79
N LEU A 46 -24.77 5.31 -11.23
CA LEU A 46 -25.23 6.32 -10.30
C LEU A 46 -24.89 5.93 -8.85
N GLY A 47 -23.88 6.59 -8.29
CA GLY A 47 -23.42 6.39 -6.92
C GLY A 47 -21.90 6.56 -6.80
N GLU A 48 -21.39 6.59 -5.57
CA GLU A 48 -19.95 6.65 -5.33
C GLU A 48 -19.36 5.24 -5.16
N MET A 49 -18.31 4.96 -5.92
CA MET A 49 -17.53 3.73 -5.81
C MET A 49 -16.04 4.08 -5.83
N MET A 50 -15.27 3.39 -5.00
CA MET A 50 -13.83 3.49 -4.93
C MET A 50 -13.18 2.41 -5.79
N LEU A 51 -12.20 2.80 -6.60
CA LEU A 51 -11.36 1.86 -7.33
C LEU A 51 -10.47 1.09 -6.35
N LEU A 52 -10.54 -0.24 -6.37
CA LEU A 52 -9.83 -1.11 -5.43
C LEU A 52 -8.70 -1.88 -6.08
N ASP A 53 -8.95 -2.43 -7.26
CA ASP A 53 -8.05 -3.42 -7.86
C ASP A 53 -8.19 -3.46 -9.39
N TYR A 54 -7.28 -4.18 -10.04
CA TYR A 54 -7.22 -4.35 -11.49
C TYR A 54 -6.77 -5.76 -11.84
N ASP A 55 -7.51 -6.43 -12.74
CA ASP A 55 -7.11 -7.71 -13.29
C ASP A 55 -6.33 -7.48 -14.61
N PRO A 56 -5.00 -7.63 -14.61
CA PRO A 56 -4.19 -7.38 -15.80
C PRO A 56 -4.43 -8.40 -16.92
N LYS A 57 -5.00 -9.58 -16.64
CA LYS A 57 -5.27 -10.59 -17.67
C LYS A 57 -6.51 -10.26 -18.47
N ALA A 58 -7.55 -9.76 -17.80
CA ALA A 58 -8.83 -9.42 -18.41
C ALA A 58 -8.96 -7.92 -18.73
N ASN A 59 -8.00 -7.09 -18.31
CA ASN A 59 -8.02 -5.63 -18.46
C ASN A 59 -9.31 -4.99 -17.89
N LYS A 60 -9.66 -5.38 -16.66
CA LYS A 60 -10.85 -4.91 -15.95
C LYS A 60 -10.52 -4.31 -14.60
N TYR A 61 -11.23 -3.25 -14.25
CA TYR A 61 -11.17 -2.57 -12.97
C TYR A 61 -12.24 -3.10 -12.03
N LEU A 62 -11.88 -3.23 -10.75
CA LEU A 62 -12.81 -3.53 -9.67
C LEU A 62 -13.05 -2.27 -8.84
N LEU A 63 -14.30 -1.84 -8.80
CA LEU A 63 -14.74 -0.74 -7.94
C LEU A 63 -15.74 -1.27 -6.92
N ALA A 64 -15.79 -0.63 -5.75
CA ALA A 64 -16.73 -1.03 -4.70
C ALA A 64 -17.17 0.16 -3.84
N THR A 65 -18.19 -0.04 -3.02
CA THR A 65 -18.56 0.91 -1.98
C THR A 65 -17.51 0.94 -0.87
N GLU A 66 -17.53 1.98 -0.02
CA GLU A 66 -16.58 2.17 1.09
C GLU A 66 -16.48 0.94 2.00
N PHE A 67 -17.60 0.24 2.21
CA PHE A 67 -17.68 -0.95 3.06
C PHE A 67 -17.75 -2.27 2.28
N TYR A 68 -17.38 -2.28 0.99
CA TYR A 68 -17.27 -3.48 0.16
C TYR A 68 -18.55 -4.33 0.03
N GLN A 69 -19.73 -3.80 0.38
CA GLN A 69 -21.01 -4.53 0.29
C GLN A 69 -21.49 -4.70 -1.15
N GLU A 70 -21.04 -3.83 -2.04
CA GLU A 70 -21.44 -3.77 -3.43
C GLU A 70 -20.21 -3.47 -4.28
N TYR A 71 -20.09 -4.15 -5.41
CA TYR A 71 -18.97 -4.00 -6.32
C TYR A 71 -19.43 -4.01 -7.78
N LEU A 72 -18.60 -3.41 -8.64
CA LEU A 72 -18.75 -3.45 -10.08
C LEU A 72 -17.40 -3.77 -10.73
N GLU A 73 -17.46 -4.47 -11.84
CA GLU A 73 -16.33 -4.71 -12.71
C GLU A 73 -16.57 -3.91 -13.99
N ALA A 74 -15.61 -3.06 -14.37
CA ALA A 74 -15.69 -2.25 -15.58
C ALA A 74 -14.47 -2.48 -16.47
N ASP A 75 -14.65 -2.40 -17.78
CA ASP A 75 -13.52 -2.44 -18.71
C ASP A 75 -12.78 -1.09 -18.79
N GLU A 76 -11.70 -1.05 -19.58
CA GLU A 76 -10.88 0.14 -19.80
C GLU A 76 -11.60 1.33 -20.46
N ASN A 77 -12.78 1.10 -21.03
CA ASN A 77 -13.62 2.10 -21.68
C ASN A 77 -14.80 2.52 -20.79
N GLY A 78 -14.90 1.96 -19.58
CA GLY A 78 -15.93 2.30 -18.60
C GLY A 78 -17.22 1.51 -18.77
N LYS A 79 -17.25 0.49 -19.63
CA LYS A 79 -18.41 -0.39 -19.76
C LYS A 79 -18.47 -1.30 -18.55
N ILE A 80 -19.61 -1.28 -17.85
CA ILE A 80 -19.90 -2.23 -16.76
C ILE A 80 -20.01 -3.64 -17.36
N LEU A 81 -19.15 -4.52 -16.88
CA LEU A 81 -19.11 -5.95 -17.23
C LEU A 81 -19.95 -6.77 -16.25
N ASN A 82 -19.87 -6.42 -14.98
CA ASN A 82 -20.58 -7.09 -13.89
C ASN A 82 -20.89 -6.07 -12.78
N HIS A 83 -21.99 -6.29 -12.07
CA HIS A 83 -22.42 -5.47 -10.93
C HIS A 83 -23.14 -6.37 -9.94
N ASN A 84 -22.71 -6.33 -8.68
CA ASN A 84 -23.26 -7.18 -7.64
C ASN A 84 -23.34 -6.46 -6.31
N LYS A 85 -24.43 -6.71 -5.60
CA LYS A 85 -24.56 -6.42 -4.17
C LYS A 85 -24.58 -7.74 -3.42
N PHE A 86 -23.70 -7.88 -2.44
CA PHE A 86 -23.66 -9.09 -1.64
C PHE A 86 -24.96 -9.29 -0.84
N SER A 87 -25.42 -10.54 -0.76
CA SER A 87 -26.54 -10.92 0.11
C SER A 87 -26.03 -11.17 1.53
N GLU A 88 -26.73 -10.63 2.53
CA GLU A 88 -26.49 -10.95 3.95
C GLU A 88 -27.20 -12.25 4.38
N ASP A 89 -28.10 -12.76 3.53
CA ASP A 89 -28.89 -13.96 3.76
C ASP A 89 -28.50 -15.12 2.83
N GLY A 90 -28.82 -16.34 3.24
CA GLY A 90 -28.62 -17.56 2.45
C GLY A 90 -27.30 -18.29 2.69
N ILE A 91 -27.07 -19.35 1.92
CA ILE A 91 -25.90 -20.23 2.09
C ILE A 91 -24.58 -19.53 1.74
N ASP A 92 -24.63 -18.58 0.81
CA ASP A 92 -23.46 -17.83 0.33
C ASP A 92 -23.42 -16.39 0.88
N ALA A 93 -24.09 -16.17 2.02
CA ALA A 93 -24.15 -14.87 2.67
C ALA A 93 -22.76 -14.30 2.96
N VAL A 94 -22.57 -13.03 2.59
CA VAL A 94 -21.44 -12.17 2.94
C VAL A 94 -21.97 -11.07 3.86
N SER A 95 -21.86 -11.31 5.16
CA SER A 95 -22.42 -10.44 6.19
C SER A 95 -21.45 -9.34 6.63
N GLN A 96 -20.15 -9.57 6.48
CA GLN A 96 -19.12 -8.64 6.94
C GLN A 96 -17.93 -8.65 5.97
N PRO A 97 -18.06 -8.02 4.80
CA PRO A 97 -16.95 -7.92 3.87
C PRO A 97 -15.89 -6.97 4.44
N LEU A 98 -14.71 -7.49 4.76
CA LEU A 98 -13.61 -6.70 5.34
C LEU A 98 -12.48 -6.40 4.38
N GLY A 99 -12.52 -6.93 3.16
CA GLY A 99 -11.56 -6.63 2.11
C GLY A 99 -12.03 -7.24 0.81
N LEU A 100 -11.70 -6.62 -0.31
CA LEU A 100 -12.15 -7.02 -1.64
C LEU A 100 -11.02 -6.80 -2.65
N GLY A 101 -10.87 -7.70 -3.62
CA GLY A 101 -9.84 -7.64 -4.64
C GLY A 101 -9.95 -8.80 -5.62
N TYR A 102 -9.09 -8.83 -6.63
CA TYR A 102 -8.97 -9.98 -7.51
C TYR A 102 -8.04 -11.03 -6.91
N PHE A 103 -8.47 -12.30 -7.00
CA PHE A 103 -7.60 -13.45 -6.75
C PHE A 103 -7.78 -14.45 -7.88
N ASN A 104 -6.71 -14.66 -8.66
CA ASN A 104 -6.72 -15.51 -9.85
C ASN A 104 -7.80 -15.15 -10.89
N GLY A 105 -8.20 -13.88 -10.98
CA GLY A 105 -9.23 -13.38 -11.91
C GLY A 105 -10.65 -13.32 -11.34
N ASP A 106 -10.87 -13.95 -10.18
CA ASP A 106 -12.15 -13.96 -9.47
C ASP A 106 -12.23 -12.79 -8.50
N VAL A 107 -13.41 -12.16 -8.41
CA VAL A 107 -13.67 -11.19 -7.35
C VAL A 107 -13.71 -11.95 -6.02
N THR A 108 -12.81 -11.60 -5.12
CA THR A 108 -12.62 -12.30 -3.86
C THR A 108 -12.82 -11.36 -2.70
N VAL A 109 -13.65 -11.77 -1.75
CA VAL A 109 -14.00 -11.00 -0.56
C VAL A 109 -13.55 -11.75 0.68
N PHE A 110 -12.95 -11.04 1.63
CA PHE A 110 -12.72 -11.57 2.95
C PHE A 110 -14.01 -11.44 3.77
N ASN A 111 -14.61 -12.56 4.15
CA ASN A 111 -15.90 -12.69 4.83
C ASN A 111 -15.78 -13.50 6.13
N PRO A 112 -15.28 -12.88 7.23
CA PRO A 112 -15.14 -13.56 8.51
C PRO A 112 -16.48 -14.03 9.10
N PRO A 113 -16.50 -15.17 9.83
CA PRO A 113 -15.38 -16.08 10.10
C PRO A 113 -15.16 -17.13 8.98
N LYS A 114 -15.88 -17.05 7.85
CA LYS A 114 -15.89 -18.08 6.80
C LYS A 114 -14.62 -18.11 5.93
N GLY A 115 -13.80 -17.07 5.98
CA GLY A 115 -12.56 -16.96 5.21
C GLY A 115 -12.78 -16.12 3.94
N TYR A 116 -12.20 -16.54 2.82
CA TYR A 116 -12.29 -15.81 1.55
C TYR A 116 -13.28 -16.47 0.61
N TYR A 117 -14.28 -15.72 0.13
CA TYR A 117 -15.22 -16.21 -0.88
C TYR A 117 -14.85 -15.66 -2.25
N ARG A 118 -14.93 -16.50 -3.28
CA ARG A 118 -14.60 -16.15 -4.67
C ARG A 118 -15.85 -16.15 -5.53
N PHE A 119 -15.98 -15.15 -6.38
CA PHE A 119 -17.12 -14.92 -7.24
C PHE A 119 -16.69 -14.76 -8.71
N GLN A 120 -17.44 -15.41 -9.59
CA GLN A 120 -17.42 -15.20 -11.05
C GLN A 120 -18.83 -14.87 -11.48
N ASP A 121 -19.02 -13.79 -12.24
CA ASP A 121 -20.33 -13.32 -12.70
C ASP A 121 -21.37 -13.29 -11.56
N SER A 122 -20.95 -12.73 -10.41
CA SER A 122 -21.77 -12.61 -9.19
C SER A 122 -22.16 -13.93 -8.50
N THR A 123 -21.69 -15.08 -9.00
CA THR A 123 -21.94 -16.40 -8.42
C THR A 123 -20.73 -16.87 -7.63
N LYS A 124 -20.94 -17.40 -6.42
CA LYS A 124 -19.85 -17.98 -5.62
C LYS A 124 -19.33 -19.24 -6.31
N VAL A 125 -18.04 -19.26 -6.65
CA VAL A 125 -17.36 -20.39 -7.34
C VAL A 125 -16.35 -21.11 -6.46
N GLY A 126 -16.08 -20.60 -5.27
CA GLY A 126 -15.26 -21.31 -4.28
C GLY A 126 -14.92 -20.46 -3.08
N GLU A 127 -14.06 -21.01 -2.24
CA GLU A 127 -13.61 -20.37 -1.01
C GLU A 127 -12.20 -20.82 -0.60
N VAL A 128 -11.54 -19.97 0.20
CA VAL A 128 -10.34 -20.32 0.96
C VAL A 128 -10.69 -20.25 2.44
N THR A 129 -10.82 -21.41 3.07
CA THR A 129 -11.11 -21.53 4.49
C THR A 129 -9.84 -21.36 5.31
N ILE A 130 -9.93 -20.57 6.38
CA ILE A 130 -8.84 -20.39 7.34
C ILE A 130 -8.99 -21.47 8.42
N PRO A 131 -8.00 -22.36 8.65
CA PRO A 131 -8.17 -23.61 9.37
C PRO A 131 -8.07 -23.47 10.90
N TYR A 132 -8.43 -22.31 11.44
CA TYR A 132 -8.41 -22.00 12.86
C TYR A 132 -9.45 -20.92 13.18
N THR A 133 -9.81 -20.75 14.45
CA THR A 133 -10.70 -19.66 14.85
C THR A 133 -9.92 -18.35 14.97
N TYR A 134 -10.52 -17.28 14.45
CA TYR A 134 -9.87 -15.99 14.36
C TYR A 134 -10.86 -14.87 14.56
N GLN A 135 -10.30 -13.70 14.84
CA GLN A 135 -10.99 -12.44 15.02
C GLN A 135 -10.37 -11.39 14.10
N VAL A 136 -11.17 -10.38 13.79
CA VAL A 136 -10.85 -9.32 12.84
C VAL A 136 -11.34 -8.00 13.43
N PHE A 137 -10.47 -7.00 13.45
CA PHE A 137 -10.78 -5.68 14.01
C PHE A 137 -10.45 -4.54 13.04
N MET A 138 -10.10 -4.89 11.81
CA MET A 138 -9.62 -3.95 10.82
C MET A 138 -10.12 -4.39 9.45
N MET A 139 -10.49 -3.38 8.66
CA MET A 139 -10.67 -3.55 7.23
C MET A 139 -9.31 -3.69 6.57
N TYR A 140 -9.26 -4.40 5.46
CA TYR A 140 -8.10 -4.63 4.63
C TYR A 140 -8.23 -3.73 3.40
N PRO A 141 -7.49 -2.61 3.35
CA PRO A 141 -7.57 -1.64 2.26
C PRO A 141 -7.25 -2.27 0.90
N LYS A 142 -6.43 -3.31 0.93
CA LYS A 142 -6.09 -4.20 -0.17
C LYS A 142 -6.26 -5.63 0.31
N LEU A 143 -6.97 -6.46 -0.45
CA LEU A 143 -7.19 -7.87 -0.10
C LEU A 143 -5.88 -8.63 0.08
N GLY A 144 -4.92 -8.39 -0.81
CA GLY A 144 -3.56 -8.93 -0.71
C GLY A 144 -3.42 -10.45 -0.89
N VAL A 145 -4.45 -11.14 -1.34
CA VAL A 145 -4.39 -12.60 -1.52
C VAL A 145 -3.68 -12.93 -2.83
N PHE A 146 -2.69 -13.83 -2.80
CA PHE A 146 -1.99 -14.28 -4.00
C PHE A 146 -1.57 -15.75 -3.91
N GLU A 147 -1.23 -16.34 -5.06
CA GLU A 147 -0.82 -17.73 -5.16
C GLU A 147 0.63 -17.85 -5.61
N SER A 148 1.35 -18.83 -5.06
CA SER A 148 2.65 -19.25 -5.58
C SER A 148 2.85 -20.74 -5.35
N GLY A 149 3.00 -21.50 -6.43
CA GLY A 149 3.20 -22.95 -6.38
C GLY A 149 1.97 -23.65 -5.77
N ASN A 150 2.18 -24.48 -4.74
CA ASN A 150 1.09 -25.16 -4.04
C ASN A 150 0.48 -24.35 -2.88
N LYS A 151 0.78 -23.05 -2.77
CA LYS A 151 0.39 -22.25 -1.59
C LYS A 151 -0.40 -20.99 -1.96
N ILE A 152 -1.35 -20.68 -1.09
CA ILE A 152 -2.09 -19.40 -1.07
C ILE A 152 -1.50 -18.55 0.05
N TYR A 153 -1.29 -17.26 -0.21
CA TYR A 153 -0.74 -16.29 0.72
C TYR A 153 -1.81 -15.23 1.00
N TYR A 154 -1.98 -14.85 2.26
CA TYR A 154 -2.97 -13.85 2.66
C TYR A 154 -2.58 -13.10 3.93
N PRO A 155 -3.13 -11.89 4.16
CA PRO A 155 -2.97 -11.19 5.43
C PRO A 155 -3.46 -12.07 6.57
N LYS A 156 -2.62 -12.28 7.59
CA LYS A 156 -2.94 -13.20 8.68
C LYS A 156 -3.99 -12.58 9.61
N PRO A 157 -5.19 -13.17 9.75
CA PRO A 157 -6.14 -12.74 10.75
C PRO A 157 -5.64 -13.04 12.16
N TRP A 158 -6.19 -12.36 13.16
CA TRP A 158 -5.70 -12.52 14.52
C TRP A 158 -6.29 -13.79 15.13
N PRO A 159 -5.47 -14.66 15.74
CA PRO A 159 -6.00 -15.85 16.39
C PRO A 159 -6.89 -15.42 17.56
N GLU A 160 -8.00 -16.13 17.76
CA GLU A 160 -8.94 -15.85 18.86
C GLU A 160 -8.28 -16.06 20.25
N THR A 161 -7.17 -16.80 20.31
CA THR A 161 -6.37 -16.97 21.53
C THR A 161 -5.67 -15.71 22.00
N LEU A 162 -5.55 -14.68 21.16
CA LEU A 162 -5.04 -13.37 21.56
C LEU A 162 -6.14 -12.65 22.34
N ALA A 163 -6.01 -12.63 23.67
CA ALA A 163 -6.95 -11.93 24.56
C ALA A 163 -7.09 -10.47 24.12
N ILE A 164 -8.32 -10.06 23.80
CA ILE A 164 -8.60 -8.69 23.38
C ILE A 164 -8.78 -7.84 24.64
N ASN A 165 -7.67 -7.32 25.16
CA ASN A 165 -7.76 -6.12 25.98
C ASN A 165 -6.93 -5.02 25.31
N MET A 166 -7.60 -4.19 24.51
CA MET A 166 -6.98 -3.07 23.79
C MET A 166 -6.49 -1.96 24.72
N GLU A 167 -6.79 -2.04 26.02
CA GLU A 167 -6.28 -1.15 27.07
C GLU A 167 -4.97 -1.68 27.70
N GLU A 168 -4.50 -2.88 27.33
CA GLU A 168 -3.26 -3.46 27.85
C GLU A 168 -2.12 -3.36 26.82
N GLY A 169 -0.95 -2.87 27.24
CA GLY A 169 0.22 -2.79 26.36
C GLY A 169 0.69 -4.15 25.84
N GLU A 170 0.56 -5.22 26.64
CA GLU A 170 0.94 -6.58 26.22
C GLU A 170 0.13 -7.08 25.02
N PHE A 171 -1.13 -6.65 24.87
CA PHE A 171 -1.92 -6.94 23.67
C PHE A 171 -1.23 -6.42 22.41
N TYR A 172 -0.81 -5.15 22.40
CA TYR A 172 -0.11 -4.55 21.26
C TYR A 172 1.25 -5.20 21.03
N LYS A 173 1.96 -5.49 22.11
CA LYS A 173 3.27 -6.14 22.07
C LYS A 173 3.21 -7.50 21.38
N GLU A 174 2.19 -8.30 21.67
CA GLU A 174 1.94 -9.58 20.99
C GLU A 174 1.44 -9.38 19.56
N LEU A 175 0.53 -8.42 19.34
CA LEU A 175 0.02 -8.05 18.02
C LEU A 175 1.16 -7.72 17.03
N TYR A 176 2.13 -6.89 17.44
CA TYR A 176 3.26 -6.51 16.58
C TYR A 176 4.18 -7.67 16.24
N ARG A 177 4.20 -8.74 17.05
CA ARG A 177 5.02 -9.93 16.79
C ARG A 177 4.32 -10.98 15.94
N LEU A 178 3.01 -10.85 15.70
CA LEU A 178 2.29 -11.77 14.82
C LEU A 178 2.85 -11.70 13.39
N PRO A 179 2.83 -12.83 12.65
CA PRO A 179 3.03 -12.77 11.22
C PRO A 179 2.01 -11.84 10.57
N ILE A 180 2.46 -11.04 9.60
CA ILE A 180 1.64 -10.14 8.80
C ILE A 180 1.00 -10.91 7.65
N ILE A 181 1.78 -11.80 7.02
CA ILE A 181 1.32 -12.68 5.95
C ILE A 181 1.50 -14.13 6.39
N GLU A 182 0.49 -14.93 6.11
CA GLU A 182 0.50 -16.37 6.27
C GLU A 182 0.39 -17.05 4.91
N SER A 183 1.04 -18.21 4.77
CA SER A 183 0.84 -19.12 3.66
C SER A 183 0.01 -20.31 4.10
N GLN A 184 -0.80 -20.86 3.20
CA GLN A 184 -1.59 -22.07 3.39
C GLN A 184 -1.33 -23.05 2.26
N ASP A 185 -0.97 -24.30 2.59
CA ASP A 185 -0.83 -25.37 1.60
C ASP A 185 -2.20 -25.81 1.07
N LYS A 186 -2.35 -25.83 -0.26
CA LYS A 186 -3.63 -26.15 -0.93
C LYS A 186 -4.04 -27.61 -0.79
N THR A 187 -3.12 -28.50 -0.44
CA THR A 187 -3.36 -29.94 -0.31
C THR A 187 -3.63 -30.34 1.14
N THR A 188 -2.83 -29.86 2.09
CA THR A 188 -2.97 -30.24 3.50
C THR A 188 -3.82 -29.26 4.31
N GLY A 189 -3.91 -28.01 3.86
CA GLY A 189 -4.50 -26.92 4.62
C GLY A 189 -3.59 -26.36 5.72
N ASP A 190 -2.36 -26.87 5.88
CA ASP A 190 -1.43 -26.39 6.90
C ASP A 190 -1.03 -24.95 6.64
N THR A 191 -0.87 -24.17 7.71
CA THR A 191 -0.48 -22.77 7.62
C THR A 191 0.89 -22.50 8.21
N LEU A 192 1.55 -21.47 7.67
CA LEU A 192 2.85 -20.99 8.14
C LEU A 192 2.89 -19.46 8.03
N GLY A 193 3.25 -18.78 9.13
CA GLY A 193 3.56 -17.34 9.08
C GLY A 193 4.85 -17.10 8.30
N VAL A 194 4.77 -16.39 7.17
CA VAL A 194 5.87 -16.26 6.20
C VAL A 194 6.49 -14.87 6.14
N LEU A 195 5.82 -13.87 6.71
CA LEU A 195 6.32 -12.51 6.80
C LEU A 195 6.02 -11.92 8.18
N ARG A 196 7.02 -11.30 8.80
CA ARG A 196 6.92 -10.56 10.07
C ARG A 196 7.58 -9.20 9.92
N LEU A 197 7.27 -8.28 10.83
CA LEU A 197 8.08 -7.07 10.98
C LEU A 197 9.55 -7.44 11.20
N PRO A 198 10.51 -6.67 10.65
CA PRO A 198 11.91 -6.92 10.93
C PRO A 198 12.23 -6.53 12.38
N GLU A 199 13.24 -7.17 12.97
CA GLU A 199 13.71 -6.87 14.34
C GLU A 199 14.12 -5.39 14.53
N THR A 200 14.42 -4.69 13.43
CA THR A 200 14.73 -3.24 13.43
C THR A 200 13.50 -2.34 13.45
N SER A 201 12.29 -2.89 13.36
CA SER A 201 11.05 -2.11 13.38
C SER A 201 10.83 -1.49 14.76
N VAL A 202 10.52 -0.19 14.78
CA VAL A 202 10.21 0.54 16.02
C VAL A 202 8.96 0.01 16.70
N LEU A 203 8.05 -0.62 15.94
CA LEU A 203 6.81 -1.20 16.48
C LEU A 203 7.07 -2.39 17.40
N LEU A 204 8.24 -3.04 17.29
CA LEU A 204 8.61 -4.15 18.17
C LEU A 204 9.17 -3.69 19.53
N GLY A 205 9.27 -2.37 19.74
CA GLY A 205 9.76 -1.76 20.97
C GLY A 205 8.78 -1.81 22.15
N ASP A 206 9.09 -1.06 23.21
CA ASP A 206 8.32 -1.02 24.46
C ASP A 206 7.28 0.12 24.49
N GLN A 207 6.61 0.35 23.36
CA GLN A 207 5.58 1.38 23.22
C GLN A 207 4.36 0.85 22.44
N VAL A 208 3.21 1.50 22.63
CA VAL A 208 2.00 1.29 21.85
C VAL A 208 1.97 2.28 20.69
N HIS A 209 1.78 1.73 19.50
CA HIS A 209 1.75 2.44 18.21
C HIS A 209 0.38 2.36 17.52
N GLY A 210 -0.64 1.74 18.15
CA GLY A 210 -1.95 1.49 17.56
C GLY A 210 -2.01 0.22 16.72
N PHE A 211 -3.02 0.12 15.84
CA PHE A 211 -3.24 -1.07 15.00
C PHE A 211 -2.42 -1.01 13.71
N PRO A 212 -1.46 -1.92 13.50
CA PRO A 212 -0.65 -1.95 12.30
C PRO A 212 -1.53 -2.37 11.12
N ILE A 213 -1.76 -1.46 10.17
CA ILE A 213 -2.50 -1.76 8.95
C ILE A 213 -1.47 -2.00 7.83
N PRO A 214 -1.23 -3.26 7.45
CA PRO A 214 -0.23 -3.58 6.46
C PRO A 214 -0.77 -3.30 5.06
N VAL A 215 0.05 -2.67 4.23
CA VAL A 215 -0.16 -2.64 2.79
C VAL A 215 1.10 -3.15 2.13
N TYR A 216 0.94 -4.06 1.18
CA TYR A 216 2.06 -4.63 0.47
C TYR A 216 1.82 -4.74 -1.03
N THR A 217 2.95 -4.72 -1.74
CA THR A 217 3.01 -4.88 -3.18
C THR A 217 4.12 -5.86 -3.52
N MET A 218 3.79 -6.78 -4.41
CA MET A 218 4.73 -7.75 -4.97
C MET A 218 5.37 -7.15 -6.23
N ASP A 219 6.69 -7.24 -6.32
CA ASP A 219 7.47 -7.01 -7.54
C ASP A 219 8.32 -8.25 -7.81
N LYS A 220 7.80 -9.18 -8.62
CA LYS A 220 8.42 -10.49 -8.87
C LYS A 220 8.67 -11.22 -7.55
N ASP A 221 9.93 -11.36 -7.15
CA ASP A 221 10.36 -12.02 -5.91
C ASP A 221 10.61 -11.03 -4.76
N LYS A 222 10.33 -9.74 -4.95
CA LYS A 222 10.37 -8.74 -3.88
C LYS A 222 8.97 -8.49 -3.33
N LEU A 223 8.89 -8.28 -2.02
CA LEU A 223 7.70 -7.78 -1.34
C LEU A 223 8.05 -6.47 -0.64
N LEU A 224 7.31 -5.43 -0.97
CA LEU A 224 7.40 -4.11 -0.33
C LEU A 224 6.25 -4.00 0.65
N LEU A 225 6.56 -3.83 1.94
CA LEU A 225 5.58 -3.74 3.02
C LEU A 225 5.64 -2.36 3.66
N SER A 226 4.51 -1.68 3.76
CA SER A 226 4.34 -0.52 4.63
C SER A 226 3.34 -0.82 5.74
N MET A 227 3.52 -0.15 6.88
CA MET A 227 2.48 0.03 7.89
C MET A 227 1.95 1.45 7.74
N TRP A 228 0.64 1.62 7.58
CA TRP A 228 0.02 2.91 7.24
C TRP A 228 0.64 4.12 7.95
N PHE A 229 0.78 4.09 9.27
CA PHE A 229 1.17 5.25 10.06
C PHE A 229 2.69 5.54 10.12
N GLU A 230 3.54 4.79 9.41
CA GLU A 230 4.98 5.04 9.36
C GLU A 230 5.40 5.62 8.00
N PRO A 231 6.26 6.66 7.95
CA PRO A 231 6.82 7.17 6.69
C PRO A 231 7.99 6.29 6.23
N ARG A 232 7.77 4.98 6.11
CA ARG A 232 8.77 3.99 5.68
C ARG A 232 8.12 2.75 5.10
N PHE A 233 8.90 2.00 4.36
CA PHE A 233 8.55 0.65 3.97
C PHE A 233 9.73 -0.31 4.11
N TYR A 234 9.41 -1.58 4.18
CA TYR A 234 10.34 -2.68 4.38
C TYR A 234 10.40 -3.50 3.09
N VAL A 235 11.61 -3.80 2.64
CA VAL A 235 11.88 -4.61 1.44
C VAL A 235 12.22 -6.02 1.89
N TYR A 236 11.54 -7.01 1.31
CA TYR A 236 11.80 -8.42 1.53
C TYR A 236 12.07 -9.13 0.22
N ASN A 237 12.93 -10.15 0.24
CA ASN A 237 13.12 -11.08 -0.85
C ASN A 237 12.45 -12.41 -0.54
N LYS A 238 11.78 -12.97 -1.53
CA LYS A 238 11.20 -14.30 -1.46
C LYS A 238 12.29 -15.36 -1.56
N VAL A 239 12.41 -16.19 -0.54
CA VAL A 239 13.36 -17.32 -0.47
C VAL A 239 12.57 -18.58 -0.17
N GLY A 240 12.30 -19.37 -1.21
CA GLY A 240 11.36 -20.49 -1.12
C GLY A 240 9.95 -19.98 -0.82
N ASP A 241 9.38 -20.45 0.29
CA ASP A 241 8.04 -20.06 0.77
C ASP A 241 8.06 -18.92 1.80
N GLN A 242 9.22 -18.34 2.11
CA GLN A 242 9.36 -17.28 3.12
C GLN A 242 9.77 -15.95 2.50
N PHE A 243 9.49 -14.86 3.21
CA PHE A 243 9.96 -13.52 2.89
C PHE A 243 11.05 -13.09 3.87
N VAL A 244 12.27 -12.94 3.37
CA VAL A 244 13.46 -12.58 4.14
C VAL A 244 13.70 -11.09 4.02
N TYR A 245 13.78 -10.40 5.15
CA TYR A 245 14.02 -8.96 5.22
C TYR A 245 15.37 -8.59 4.57
N GLU A 246 15.36 -7.57 3.73
CA GLU A 246 16.55 -7.00 3.08
C GLU A 246 16.94 -5.67 3.73
N LYS A 247 16.04 -4.69 3.72
CA LYS A 247 16.30 -3.33 4.20
C LYS A 247 15.01 -2.56 4.51
N THR A 248 15.13 -1.54 5.36
CA THR A 248 14.14 -0.49 5.55
C THR A 248 14.48 0.69 4.65
N VAL A 249 13.46 1.27 4.03
CA VAL A 249 13.54 2.51 3.26
C VAL A 249 12.69 3.55 3.99
N ASP A 250 13.34 4.53 4.61
CA ASP A 250 12.66 5.70 5.14
C ASP A 250 12.27 6.64 3.99
N VAL A 251 11.05 7.17 4.04
CA VAL A 251 10.52 8.14 3.07
C VAL A 251 10.65 9.53 3.66
N ASP A 252 11.45 10.38 3.02
CA ASP A 252 11.57 11.79 3.43
C ASP A 252 10.34 12.57 2.95
N ILE A 253 9.38 12.73 3.86
CA ILE A 253 8.13 13.45 3.66
C ILE A 253 8.15 14.73 4.50
N PRO A 254 8.37 15.90 3.87
CA PRO A 254 8.26 17.18 4.56
C PRO A 254 6.87 17.36 5.16
N GLU A 255 6.84 17.86 6.40
CA GLU A 255 5.61 18.17 7.14
C GLU A 255 4.75 16.94 7.48
N TRP A 256 5.36 15.76 7.56
CA TRP A 256 4.69 14.56 8.05
C TRP A 256 4.18 14.74 9.49
N VAL A 257 2.88 14.53 9.70
CA VAL A 257 2.26 14.56 11.01
C VAL A 257 2.34 13.16 11.62
N SER A 258 3.34 12.92 12.47
CA SER A 258 3.46 11.63 13.18
C SER A 258 2.35 11.43 14.21
N TYR A 259 1.97 10.18 14.44
CA TYR A 259 1.26 9.78 15.65
C TYR A 259 2.17 9.91 16.88
N THR A 260 1.58 9.92 18.08
CA THR A 260 2.31 9.90 19.35
C THR A 260 2.21 8.49 19.93
N PRO A 261 3.32 7.71 19.99
CA PRO A 261 3.32 6.45 20.72
C PRO A 261 3.18 6.70 22.24
N VAL A 262 2.61 5.76 22.96
CA VAL A 262 2.49 5.81 24.43
C VAL A 262 3.23 4.63 25.06
N ALA A 263 3.61 4.74 26.33
CA ALA A 263 4.22 3.61 27.05
C ALA A 263 3.23 2.44 27.19
N LEU A 264 3.73 1.21 27.33
CA LEU A 264 2.90 0.00 27.45
C LEU A 264 1.93 0.04 28.65
N ASP A 265 2.33 0.68 29.75
CA ASP A 265 1.52 0.87 30.95
C ASP A 265 0.47 1.99 30.83
N LYS A 266 0.35 2.60 29.65
CA LYS A 266 -0.58 3.68 29.31
C LYS A 266 -1.30 3.41 27.99
N ALA A 267 -1.46 2.14 27.62
CA ALA A 267 -2.03 1.76 26.32
C ALA A 267 -3.44 2.35 26.09
N GLU A 268 -4.24 2.49 27.16
CA GLU A 268 -5.56 3.11 27.16
C GLU A 268 -5.56 4.59 26.71
N GLN A 269 -4.40 5.26 26.78
CA GLN A 269 -4.25 6.67 26.39
C GLN A 269 -3.93 6.83 24.89
N PHE A 270 -3.59 5.75 24.18
CA PHE A 270 -3.11 5.87 22.79
C PHE A 270 -4.11 6.57 21.88
N PHE A 271 -5.38 6.13 21.89
CA PHE A 271 -6.41 6.69 21.00
C PHE A 271 -6.82 8.10 21.42
N SER A 272 -6.88 8.39 22.72
CA SER A 272 -7.25 9.72 23.22
C SER A 272 -6.18 10.78 22.98
N GLU A 273 -4.90 10.39 22.92
CA GLU A 273 -3.81 11.27 22.50
C GLU A 273 -3.80 11.50 20.99
N ASN A 274 -4.09 10.48 20.19
CA ASN A 274 -4.01 10.58 18.74
C ASN A 274 -5.28 11.11 18.07
N GLN A 275 -6.45 11.12 18.73
CA GLN A 275 -7.69 11.69 18.17
C GLN A 275 -7.63 13.22 17.97
N LYS A 276 -6.70 13.91 18.63
CA LYS A 276 -6.53 15.38 18.54
C LYS A 276 -5.93 15.80 17.19
N LYS A 277 -5.33 14.87 16.47
CA LYS A 277 -4.67 15.06 15.18
C LYS A 277 -5.09 13.97 14.21
N ARG A 278 -4.72 14.11 12.94
CA ARG A 278 -4.81 13.02 11.96
C ARG A 278 -3.41 12.65 11.54
N PRO A 279 -2.83 11.54 12.02
CA PRO A 279 -1.52 11.12 11.57
C PRO A 279 -1.46 10.94 10.04
N GLY A 280 -0.28 11.17 9.47
CA GLY A 280 0.01 10.82 8.08
C GLY A 280 -0.11 9.32 7.85
N ASN A 281 -0.46 8.94 6.62
CA ASN A 281 -0.58 7.54 6.22
C ASN A 281 0.15 7.28 4.90
N LEU A 282 1.02 6.27 4.85
CA LEU A 282 1.57 5.68 3.64
C LEU A 282 0.62 4.55 3.20
N THR A 283 -0.29 4.90 2.30
CA THR A 283 -1.47 4.09 1.97
C THR A 283 -1.18 3.01 0.95
N ASN A 284 -0.15 3.17 0.10
CA ASN A 284 0.21 2.16 -0.90
C ASN A 284 1.64 2.33 -1.42
N ILE A 285 2.16 1.28 -2.06
CA ILE A 285 3.40 1.32 -2.85
C ILE A 285 3.07 0.75 -4.22
N LEU A 286 3.10 1.61 -5.25
CA LEU A 286 2.78 1.25 -6.62
C LEU A 286 4.07 1.08 -7.45
N ILE A 287 3.98 0.32 -8.54
CA ILE A 287 5.08 0.10 -9.48
C ILE A 287 4.63 0.60 -10.84
N SER A 288 5.35 1.58 -11.41
CA SER A 288 5.08 2.10 -12.75
C SER A 288 6.38 2.26 -13.51
N GLY A 289 6.56 1.45 -14.56
CA GLY A 289 7.78 1.41 -15.35
C GLY A 289 9.01 1.09 -14.49
N ASP A 290 9.92 2.07 -14.39
CA ASP A 290 11.18 1.94 -13.66
C ASP A 290 11.13 2.52 -12.23
N TYR A 291 9.95 2.91 -11.75
CA TYR A 291 9.79 3.62 -10.49
C TYR A 291 8.91 2.87 -9.50
N TYR A 292 9.29 2.95 -8.22
CA TYR A 292 8.38 2.68 -7.11
C TYR A 292 7.77 3.99 -6.64
N ILE A 293 6.47 3.98 -6.34
CA ILE A 293 5.69 5.15 -5.98
C ILE A 293 5.04 4.90 -4.63
N ALA A 294 5.58 5.49 -3.57
CA ALA A 294 4.95 5.46 -2.25
C ALA A 294 3.84 6.52 -2.21
N VAL A 295 2.60 6.08 -2.07
CA VAL A 295 1.42 6.93 -2.00
C VAL A 295 1.12 7.26 -0.54
N TYR A 296 0.89 8.53 -0.23
CA TYR A 296 0.67 8.95 1.14
C TYR A 296 -0.20 10.21 1.28
N ASN A 297 -0.71 10.41 2.49
CA ASN A 297 -1.21 11.70 2.98
C ASN A 297 -0.31 12.16 4.13
N LYS A 298 -0.03 13.47 4.23
CA LYS A 298 0.85 14.02 5.28
C LYS A 298 0.22 13.99 6.68
N GLY A 299 -1.10 13.97 6.74
CA GLY A 299 -1.85 14.12 7.99
C GLY A 299 -2.21 15.58 8.28
N LEU A 300 -2.94 15.78 9.37
CA LEU A 300 -3.38 17.09 9.86
C LEU A 300 -2.93 17.25 11.31
N SER A 301 -2.25 18.36 11.60
CA SER A 301 -1.89 18.76 12.95
C SER A 301 -3.13 19.05 13.81
N GLU A 302 -2.95 19.12 15.13
CA GLU A 302 -4.03 19.44 16.07
C GLU A 302 -4.65 20.83 15.80
N GLU A 303 -3.84 21.80 15.40
CA GLU A 303 -4.31 23.13 15.01
C GLU A 303 -5.25 23.04 13.79
N GLN A 304 -4.85 22.30 12.76
CA GLN A 304 -5.67 22.10 11.55
C GLN A 304 -6.96 21.32 11.83
N VAL A 305 -6.91 20.29 12.67
CA VAL A 305 -8.11 19.54 13.08
C VAL A 305 -9.05 20.43 13.89
N THR A 306 -8.52 21.25 14.80
CA THR A 306 -9.31 22.20 15.61
C THR A 306 -9.95 23.28 14.74
N GLU A 307 -9.23 23.82 13.75
CA GLU A 307 -9.73 24.81 12.80
C GLU A 307 -10.89 24.26 11.96
N LEU A 308 -10.82 22.98 11.55
CA LEU A 308 -11.89 22.31 10.80
C LEU A 308 -13.12 22.01 11.67
N GLY A 309 -12.94 21.84 12.98
CA GLY A 309 -14.01 21.47 13.89
C GLY A 309 -14.58 20.06 13.63
N PRO A 310 -15.76 19.74 14.18
CA PRO A 310 -16.44 18.47 13.93
C PRO A 310 -16.78 18.31 12.43
N PRO A 311 -16.73 17.08 11.87
CA PRO A 311 -17.07 16.86 10.47
C PRO A 311 -18.55 17.17 10.22
N THR A 312 -18.83 18.20 9.42
CA THR A 312 -20.20 18.62 9.05
C THR A 312 -20.60 18.16 7.64
N ASP A 313 -19.64 17.69 6.85
CA ASP A 313 -19.75 17.38 5.41
C ASP A 313 -19.30 15.96 5.09
N GLY A 314 -19.47 15.02 6.03
CA GLY A 314 -18.95 13.66 5.88
C GLY A 314 -17.41 13.57 5.88
N GLY A 315 -16.70 14.65 6.23
CA GLY A 315 -15.24 14.69 6.28
C GLY A 315 -14.57 15.18 5.00
N LEU A 316 -15.33 15.74 4.05
CA LEU A 316 -14.79 16.27 2.79
C LEU A 316 -13.80 17.41 3.00
N ALA A 317 -14.07 18.34 3.92
CA ALA A 317 -13.14 19.43 4.26
C ALA A 317 -11.80 18.90 4.78
N MET A 318 -11.82 17.82 5.58
CA MET A 318 -10.61 17.13 6.01
C MET A 318 -9.85 16.51 4.83
N ARG A 319 -10.55 15.82 3.92
CA ARG A 319 -9.94 15.22 2.72
C ARG A 319 -9.32 16.30 1.82
N LYS A 320 -10.00 17.42 1.63
CA LYS A 320 -9.50 18.57 0.85
C LYS A 320 -8.23 19.17 1.44
N LYS A 321 -8.12 19.25 2.78
CA LYS A 321 -6.90 19.71 3.47
C LYS A 321 -5.80 18.65 3.56
N ASN A 322 -6.09 17.38 3.32
CA ASN A 322 -5.14 16.27 3.40
C ASN A 322 -5.16 15.39 2.14
N PRO A 323 -4.81 15.93 0.96
CA PRO A 323 -4.86 15.20 -0.30
C PRO A 323 -3.76 14.13 -0.39
N ASN A 324 -3.84 13.31 -1.44
CA ASN A 324 -2.83 12.28 -1.71
C ASN A 324 -1.60 12.88 -2.42
N TYR A 325 -0.43 12.39 -2.04
CA TYR A 325 0.87 12.69 -2.63
C TYR A 325 1.61 11.40 -2.95
N ALA A 326 2.64 11.52 -3.78
CA ALA A 326 3.58 10.48 -4.11
C ALA A 326 5.01 10.88 -3.73
N ALA A 327 5.76 9.90 -3.22
CA ALA A 327 7.21 9.89 -3.22
C ALA A 327 7.71 8.89 -4.25
N ILE A 328 8.67 9.30 -5.06
CA ILE A 328 9.16 8.57 -6.23
C ILE A 328 10.53 8.00 -5.91
N PHE A 329 10.71 6.72 -6.20
CA PHE A 329 11.96 5.99 -5.99
C PHE A 329 12.42 5.33 -7.27
N ASP A 330 13.74 5.23 -7.47
CA ASP A 330 14.31 4.35 -8.50
C ASP A 330 14.26 2.87 -8.07
N LYS A 331 14.74 1.97 -8.94
CA LYS A 331 14.78 0.51 -8.69
C LYS A 331 15.69 0.09 -7.53
N ASP A 332 16.62 0.95 -7.14
CA ASP A 332 17.53 0.72 -6.01
C ASP A 332 16.97 1.30 -4.69
N PHE A 333 15.76 1.87 -4.75
CA PHE A 333 15.04 2.52 -3.67
C PHE A 333 15.69 3.83 -3.21
N ASN A 334 16.39 4.54 -4.09
CA ASN A 334 16.80 5.92 -3.82
C ASN A 334 15.60 6.84 -4.05
N GLN A 335 15.26 7.67 -3.07
CA GLN A 335 14.19 8.66 -3.23
C GLN A 335 14.63 9.74 -4.20
N LEU A 336 13.88 9.91 -5.28
CA LEU A 336 14.11 10.90 -6.34
C LEU A 336 13.27 12.16 -6.14
N ALA A 337 12.06 12.02 -5.57
CA ALA A 337 11.16 13.12 -5.28
C ALA A 337 10.19 12.78 -4.15
N SER A 338 9.64 13.80 -3.51
CA SER A 338 8.48 13.73 -2.62
C SER A 338 7.52 14.88 -2.92
N ASN A 339 6.31 14.82 -2.35
CA ASN A 339 5.25 15.79 -2.54
C ASN A 339 4.77 15.94 -3.99
N VAL A 340 4.90 14.89 -4.81
CA VAL A 340 4.28 14.87 -6.15
C VAL A 340 2.77 14.75 -5.96
N PRO A 341 1.95 15.76 -6.29
CA PRO A 341 0.54 15.75 -5.93
C PRO A 341 -0.27 14.86 -6.86
N PHE A 342 -1.23 14.10 -6.29
CA PHE A 342 -2.35 13.58 -7.06
C PHE A 342 -3.40 14.68 -7.27
N PRO A 343 -4.33 14.53 -8.23
CA PRO A 343 -5.51 15.39 -8.30
C PRO A 343 -6.23 15.45 -6.94
N ILE A 344 -6.64 16.63 -6.50
CA ILE A 344 -7.28 16.81 -5.18
C ILE A 344 -8.59 16.03 -5.03
N THR A 345 -9.25 15.75 -6.16
CA THR A 345 -10.48 14.97 -6.25
C THR A 345 -10.24 13.46 -6.27
N SER A 346 -9.00 13.00 -6.26
CA SER A 346 -8.70 11.56 -6.24
C SER A 346 -9.08 10.94 -4.90
N ASN A 347 -9.74 9.78 -4.98
CA ASN A 347 -9.81 8.85 -3.87
C ASN A 347 -8.41 8.23 -3.62
N TYR A 348 -8.33 7.15 -2.83
CA TYR A 348 -7.07 6.45 -2.58
C TYR A 348 -6.49 5.85 -3.88
N PRO A 349 -5.25 6.22 -4.28
CA PRO A 349 -4.60 5.60 -5.43
C PRO A 349 -4.20 4.15 -5.16
N MET A 350 -4.83 3.21 -5.87
CA MET A 350 -4.67 1.78 -5.60
C MET A 350 -4.09 0.98 -6.76
N VAL A 351 -4.21 1.47 -8.00
CA VAL A 351 -4.07 0.66 -9.21
C VAL A 351 -3.02 1.23 -10.16
N VAL A 352 -2.26 0.33 -10.79
CA VAL A 352 -1.51 0.58 -12.02
C VAL A 352 -2.01 -0.40 -13.10
N ASN A 353 -2.36 0.10 -14.28
CA ASN A 353 -2.85 -0.73 -15.38
C ASN A 353 -1.69 -1.33 -16.22
N ASN A 354 -2.02 -2.11 -17.24
CA ASN A 354 -1.02 -2.74 -18.13
C ASN A 354 -0.17 -1.72 -18.92
N GLU A 355 -0.69 -0.51 -19.12
CA GLU A 355 -0.01 0.61 -19.79
C GLU A 355 0.96 1.34 -18.85
N GLY A 356 1.01 0.96 -17.58
CA GLY A 356 1.84 1.59 -16.55
C GLY A 356 1.26 2.90 -16.02
N GLU A 357 -0.02 3.19 -16.30
CA GLU A 357 -0.72 4.38 -15.82
C GLU A 357 -1.26 4.13 -14.41
N LEU A 358 -1.14 5.11 -13.53
CA LEU A 358 -1.81 5.07 -12.24
C LEU A 358 -3.28 5.40 -12.49
N VAL A 359 -4.18 4.55 -12.02
CA VAL A 359 -5.63 4.77 -12.17
C VAL A 359 -6.22 5.08 -10.81
N VAL A 360 -7.02 6.15 -10.76
CA VAL A 360 -7.63 6.64 -9.51
C VAL A 360 -9.09 7.00 -9.76
N SER A 361 -10.00 6.63 -8.84
CA SER A 361 -11.37 7.12 -8.92
C SER A 361 -11.47 8.56 -8.42
N LYS A 362 -12.33 9.34 -9.08
CA LYS A 362 -12.71 10.68 -8.66
C LYS A 362 -13.77 10.59 -7.56
N VAL A 363 -13.65 11.42 -6.55
CA VAL A 363 -14.66 11.67 -5.52
C VAL A 363 -15.48 12.86 -5.98
N ALA A 364 -16.73 12.63 -6.33
CA ALA A 364 -17.61 13.66 -6.91
C ALA A 364 -17.72 14.88 -5.99
N ASP A 365 -17.92 14.68 -4.68
CA ASP A 365 -18.11 15.77 -3.73
C ASP A 365 -16.86 16.63 -3.43
N LEU A 366 -15.68 16.21 -3.92
CA LEU A 366 -14.47 17.05 -3.88
C LEU A 366 -14.33 17.94 -5.13
N SER A 367 -15.18 17.73 -6.13
CA SER A 367 -15.20 18.43 -7.42
C SER A 367 -16.17 19.61 -7.41
N GLU A 368 -15.86 20.64 -8.19
CA GLU A 368 -16.80 21.73 -8.48
C GLU A 368 -17.72 21.39 -9.68
N THR A 369 -17.42 20.30 -10.38
CA THR A 369 -18.23 19.78 -11.50
C THR A 369 -18.98 18.54 -11.08
N GLU A 370 -20.27 18.47 -11.45
CA GLU A 370 -21.06 17.24 -11.43
C GLU A 370 -20.67 16.39 -12.66
N ASP A 371 -20.60 15.07 -12.47
CA ASP A 371 -20.39 14.10 -13.54
C ASP A 371 -21.59 13.14 -13.58
N ASP A 372 -21.99 12.70 -14.77
CA ASP A 372 -23.12 11.78 -14.97
C ASP A 372 -22.74 10.30 -14.66
N GLY A 373 -21.74 10.07 -13.81
CA GLY A 373 -21.25 8.72 -13.46
C GLY A 373 -19.93 8.73 -12.70
N ILE A 374 -19.36 7.55 -12.47
CA ILE A 374 -18.06 7.42 -11.82
C ILE A 374 -16.98 7.80 -12.82
N VAL A 375 -16.04 8.66 -12.42
CA VAL A 375 -14.88 9.02 -13.26
C VAL A 375 -13.62 8.34 -12.73
N LEU A 376 -12.89 7.67 -13.62
CA LEU A 376 -11.55 7.14 -13.37
C LEU A 376 -10.53 7.98 -14.13
N PHE A 377 -9.61 8.64 -13.43
CA PHE A 377 -8.48 9.31 -14.06
C PHE A 377 -7.36 8.31 -14.35
N LYS A 378 -6.80 8.37 -15.57
CA LYS A 378 -5.54 7.71 -15.92
C LYS A 378 -4.42 8.74 -15.84
N LEU A 379 -3.46 8.48 -14.97
CA LEU A 379 -2.34 9.36 -14.68
C LEU A 379 -1.03 8.75 -15.20
N LYS A 380 -0.20 9.57 -15.86
CA LYS A 380 1.19 9.20 -16.16
C LYS A 380 2.16 9.96 -15.27
N LEU A 381 3.13 9.23 -14.74
CA LEU A 381 4.30 9.82 -14.11
C LEU A 381 5.21 10.39 -15.21
N LYS A 382 5.45 11.70 -15.16
CA LYS A 382 6.46 12.39 -15.99
C LYS A 382 7.70 12.67 -15.18
N ALA A 383 8.85 12.59 -15.85
CA ALA A 383 10.14 12.95 -15.32
C ALA A 383 10.81 13.89 -16.34
N ASP A 384 10.97 15.15 -15.96
CA ASP A 384 11.54 16.21 -16.80
C ASP A 384 12.98 16.55 -16.41
#